data_AF-A0A1Q6UZ30-F1
#
_entry.id   AF-A0A1Q6UZ30-F1
#
_cell.length_a   1.000
_cell.length_b   1.000
_cell.length_c   1.000
_cell.angle_alpha   90.00
_cell.angle_beta   90.00
_cell.angle_gamma   90.00
#
_symmetry.space_group_name_H-M   'P 1'
#
loop_
_entity.id
_entity.type
_entity.pdbx_description
1 polymer ?
#
loop_
_entity_poly.entity_id
_entity_poly.type
_entity_poly.pdbx_seq_one_letter_code
_entity_poly.pdbx_strand_id
1 'polypeptide(L)'
;MGGAPLSSIKLGEKNNKDANIILNQVIFFLGIIGFILTIVTFVFTFVQKTLLFPLKIYSLGTIFTLFTLGLNPFINAQGYALISMSTTLIGAICNLCLDPIFIYGLSLGVKGASIATIISQFISFIFVITFFLRKKSIYKYNFKEMIPNKIVFSVILLGLSPFIMQVTESAIQIVFSVCLKKVTNSNSDYTATMTILLSALQFISYPLNGFSNGCAPFVSYNYGAKNKQRVNKAIKFIAISSLIYTLIVYIVSMIYPELYAFIFSASENVTLLIKQYGRIFLMGTVMFFAQMSLQNTFIALNQAKISIFLACLRKVILLIRTDMWNRIIHLAMWNKLF
;
A
#
# COMPACT_ATOMS: atom_id res chain seq x y z
N MET A 1 0.35 -9.84 3.71
CA MET A 1 0.77 -9.75 2.29
C MET A 1 1.46 -11.03 1.81
N GLY A 2 2.66 -11.40 2.29
CA GLY A 2 3.43 -12.55 1.75
C GLY A 2 2.79 -13.94 1.91
N GLY A 3 1.91 -14.15 2.90
CA GLY A 3 1.30 -15.47 3.13
C GLY A 3 0.19 -15.85 2.17
N ALA A 4 -0.52 -14.88 1.58
CA ALA A 4 -1.65 -15.18 0.70
C ALA A 4 -1.23 -15.78 -0.66
N PRO A 5 -0.18 -15.28 -1.35
CA PRO A 5 0.38 -15.97 -2.52
C PRO A 5 0.82 -17.41 -2.20
N LEU A 6 1.53 -17.61 -1.09
CA LEU A 6 2.00 -18.94 -0.68
C LEU A 6 0.85 -19.90 -0.38
N SER A 7 -0.18 -19.41 0.32
CA SER A 7 -1.39 -20.18 0.60
C SER A 7 -2.16 -20.51 -0.68
N SER A 8 -2.25 -19.56 -1.62
CA SER A 8 -2.89 -19.78 -2.93
C SER A 8 -2.15 -20.84 -3.76
N ILE A 9 -0.81 -20.86 -3.74
CA ILE A 9 -0.02 -21.93 -4.37
C ILE A 9 -0.37 -23.29 -3.76
N LYS A 10 -0.41 -23.38 -2.42
CA LYS A 10 -0.77 -24.63 -1.72
C LYS A 10 -2.19 -25.11 -2.02
N LEU A 11 -3.14 -24.19 -2.16
CA LEU A 11 -4.49 -24.51 -2.63
C LEU A 11 -4.48 -25.05 -4.06
N GLY A 12 -3.65 -24.49 -4.96
CA GLY A 12 -3.45 -24.99 -6.32
C GLY A 12 -2.83 -26.39 -6.37
N GLU A 13 -1.91 -26.69 -5.44
CA GLU A 13 -1.31 -28.01 -5.23
C GLU A 13 -2.28 -29.04 -4.60
N LYS A 14 -3.53 -28.64 -4.29
CA LYS A 14 -4.52 -29.41 -3.49
C LYS A 14 -4.07 -29.74 -2.07
N ASN A 15 -3.06 -29.04 -1.55
CA ASN A 15 -2.56 -29.22 -0.18
C ASN A 15 -3.22 -28.21 0.77
N ASN A 16 -4.47 -28.49 1.13
CA ASN A 16 -5.26 -27.62 2.00
C ASN A 16 -4.71 -27.56 3.44
N LYS A 17 -3.98 -28.58 3.89
CA LYS A 17 -3.37 -28.61 5.23
C LYS A 17 -2.28 -27.54 5.35
N ASP A 18 -1.34 -27.52 4.41
CA ASP A 18 -0.27 -26.51 4.40
C ASP A 18 -0.83 -25.09 4.20
N ALA A 19 -1.86 -24.94 3.37
CA ALA A 19 -2.55 -23.67 3.18
C ALA A 19 -3.15 -23.15 4.50
N ASN A 20 -3.69 -24.05 5.32
CA ASN A 20 -4.26 -23.73 6.63
C ASN A 20 -3.20 -23.35 7.66
N ILE A 21 -2.09 -24.08 7.70
CA ILE A 21 -0.94 -23.77 8.56
C ILE A 21 -0.42 -22.35 8.26
N ILE A 22 -0.31 -21.99 6.97
CA ILE A 22 0.12 -20.64 6.57
C ILE A 22 -0.82 -19.56 7.13
N LEU A 23 -2.14 -19.75 7.04
CA LEU A 23 -3.09 -18.78 7.58
C LEU A 23 -2.99 -18.68 9.10
N ASN A 24 -2.96 -19.81 9.82
CA ASN A 24 -2.86 -19.83 11.28
C ASN A 24 -1.58 -19.13 11.77
N GLN A 25 -0.45 -19.35 11.10
CA GLN A 25 0.79 -18.64 11.40
C GLN A 25 0.70 -17.16 11.08
N VAL A 26 0.13 -16.77 9.93
CA VAL A 26 -0.04 -15.35 9.60
C VAL A 26 -0.90 -14.63 10.64
N ILE A 27 -1.97 -15.26 11.13
CA ILE A 27 -2.81 -14.71 12.20
C ILE A 27 -2.02 -14.49 13.48
N PHE A 28 -1.20 -15.47 13.87
CA PHE A 28 -0.31 -15.36 15.02
C PHE A 28 0.70 -14.21 14.88
N PHE A 29 1.41 -14.14 13.74
CA PHE A 29 2.38 -13.08 13.48
C PHE A 29 1.74 -11.69 13.32
N LEU A 30 0.54 -11.59 12.74
CA LEU A 30 -0.21 -10.34 12.70
C LEU A 30 -0.58 -9.85 14.10
N GLY A 31 -0.95 -10.77 15.00
CA GLY A 31 -1.18 -10.46 16.41
C GLY A 31 0.08 -9.92 17.10
N ILE A 32 1.21 -10.62 16.99
CA ILE A 32 2.48 -10.22 17.59
C ILE A 32 2.96 -8.88 17.03
N ILE A 33 3.06 -8.77 15.70
CA ILE A 33 3.55 -7.55 15.03
C ILE A 33 2.60 -6.40 15.29
N GLY A 34 1.29 -6.64 15.26
CA GLY A 34 0.29 -5.61 15.55
C GLY A 34 0.38 -5.10 16.98
N PHE A 35 0.59 -5.99 17.96
CA PHE A 35 0.81 -5.60 19.35
C PHE A 35 2.10 -4.79 19.52
N ILE A 36 3.22 -5.27 18.96
CA ILE A 36 4.51 -4.57 19.01
C ILE A 36 4.40 -3.18 18.37
N LEU A 37 3.83 -3.08 17.17
CA LEU A 37 3.66 -1.80 16.47
C LEU A 37 2.74 -0.84 17.23
N THR A 38 1.68 -1.36 17.86
CA THR A 38 0.80 -0.55 18.72
C THR A 38 1.59 0.04 19.89
N ILE A 39 2.41 -0.76 20.57
CA ILE A 39 3.27 -0.27 21.67
C ILE A 39 4.29 0.75 21.15
N VAL A 40 5.03 0.42 20.10
CA VAL A 40 6.09 1.29 19.55
C VAL A 40 5.52 2.63 19.14
N THR A 41 4.42 2.64 18.38
CA THR A 41 3.78 3.89 17.95
C THR A 41 3.23 4.68 19.14
N PHE A 42 2.62 4.00 20.12
CA PHE A 42 2.12 4.64 21.34
C PHE A 42 3.25 5.29 22.16
N VAL A 43 4.37 4.60 22.36
CA VAL A 43 5.55 5.15 23.06
C VAL A 43 6.13 6.34 22.28
N PHE A 44 6.22 6.25 20.96
CA PHE A 44 6.75 7.34 20.12
C PHE A 44 5.90 8.61 20.23
N THR A 45 4.57 8.49 20.34
CA THR A 45 3.69 9.64 20.56
C THR A 45 3.89 10.33 21.90
N PHE A 46 4.38 9.61 22.92
CA PHE A 46 4.72 10.19 24.23
C PHE A 46 6.00 11.02 24.20
N VAL A 47 6.97 10.66 23.35
CA VAL A 47 8.28 11.34 23.24
C VAL A 47 8.15 12.72 22.59
N GLN A 48 7.27 12.89 21.60
CA GLN A 48 7.18 14.13 20.80
C GLN A 48 6.22 15.21 21.34
N LYS A 49 5.59 15.01 22.51
CA LYS A 49 4.78 15.91 23.39
C LYS A 49 3.87 17.04 22.85
N THR A 50 3.90 17.51 21.60
CA THR A 50 3.22 18.77 21.24
C THR A 50 2.37 18.81 19.96
N LEU A 51 2.29 17.78 19.10
CA LEU A 51 1.43 17.89 17.89
C LEU A 51 0.70 16.60 17.43
N LEU A 52 0.75 15.50 18.20
CA LEU A 52 0.41 14.16 17.68
C LEU A 52 -0.69 13.43 18.49
N PHE A 53 -1.55 14.17 19.21
CA PHE A 53 -2.68 13.58 19.96
C PHE A 53 -3.60 12.67 19.11
N PRO A 54 -3.90 13.01 17.82
CA PRO A 54 -4.67 12.14 16.92
C PRO A 54 -3.98 10.79 16.68
N LEU A 55 -2.65 10.80 16.59
CA LEU A 55 -1.85 9.60 16.32
C LEU A 55 -1.81 8.66 17.51
N LYS A 56 -1.87 9.18 18.74
CA LYS A 56 -1.96 8.35 19.95
C LYS A 56 -3.25 7.52 19.98
N ILE A 57 -4.35 8.12 19.53
CA ILE A 57 -5.63 7.42 19.42
C ILE A 57 -5.53 6.42 18.27
N TYR A 58 -5.09 6.86 17.09
CA TYR A 58 -4.92 6.00 15.91
C TYR A 58 -4.04 4.76 16.16
N SER A 59 -2.99 4.88 16.98
CA SER A 59 -2.13 3.77 17.39
C SER A 59 -2.91 2.56 17.89
N LEU A 60 -3.99 2.77 18.65
CA LEU A 60 -4.83 1.69 19.18
C LEU A 60 -5.58 0.92 18.08
N GLY A 61 -5.87 1.57 16.94
CA GLY A 61 -6.51 0.93 15.78
C GLY A 61 -5.56 0.17 14.86
N THR A 62 -4.24 0.32 15.05
CA THR A 62 -3.21 -0.29 14.19
C THR A 62 -3.41 -1.80 14.06
N ILE A 63 -3.74 -2.48 15.16
CA ILE A 63 -3.98 -3.92 15.17
C ILE A 63 -5.17 -4.30 14.26
N PHE A 64 -6.29 -3.57 14.31
CA PHE A 64 -7.47 -3.85 13.50
C PHE A 64 -7.21 -3.66 12.00
N THR A 65 -6.45 -2.62 11.66
CA THR A 65 -6.00 -2.40 10.28
C THR A 65 -5.11 -3.53 9.78
N LEU A 66 -4.15 -3.98 10.59
CA LEU A 66 -3.23 -5.05 10.21
C LEU A 66 -3.95 -6.38 9.97
N PHE A 67 -4.92 -6.73 10.81
CA PHE A 67 -5.74 -7.92 10.57
C PHE A 67 -6.59 -7.77 9.31
N THR A 68 -7.25 -6.62 9.12
CA THR A 68 -8.10 -6.37 7.95
C THR A 68 -7.30 -6.47 6.65
N LEU A 69 -6.16 -5.78 6.55
CA LEU A 69 -5.30 -5.79 5.36
C LEU A 69 -4.52 -7.10 5.21
N GLY A 70 -4.17 -7.75 6.32
CA GLY A 70 -3.40 -8.99 6.34
C GLY A 70 -4.21 -10.21 5.90
N LEU A 71 -5.50 -10.26 6.27
CA LEU A 71 -6.39 -11.39 5.98
C LEU A 71 -7.24 -11.22 4.72
N ASN A 72 -7.49 -9.98 4.27
CA ASN A 72 -8.22 -9.74 3.01
C ASN A 72 -7.70 -10.56 1.81
N PRO A 73 -6.37 -10.59 1.57
CA PRO A 73 -5.81 -11.39 0.48
C PRO A 73 -6.10 -12.90 0.59
N PHE A 74 -6.33 -13.45 1.79
CA PHE A 74 -6.73 -14.86 1.98
C PHE A 74 -8.21 -15.11 1.66
N ILE A 75 -9.07 -14.08 1.77
CA ILE A 75 -10.45 -14.15 1.27
C ILE A 75 -10.43 -14.20 -0.27
N ASN A 76 -9.60 -13.36 -0.90
CA ASN A 76 -9.39 -13.36 -2.34
C ASN A 76 -8.81 -14.68 -2.86
N ALA A 77 -7.89 -15.29 -2.11
CA ALA A 77 -7.32 -16.60 -2.44
C ALA A 77 -8.36 -17.74 -2.56
N GLN A 78 -9.50 -17.60 -1.87
CA GLN A 78 -10.60 -18.57 -1.94
C GLN A 78 -11.61 -18.26 -3.06
N GLY A 79 -11.39 -17.20 -3.84
CA GLY A 79 -12.29 -16.76 -4.91
C GLY A 79 -13.40 -15.81 -4.47
N TYR A 80 -13.45 -15.42 -3.19
CA TYR A 80 -14.50 -14.54 -2.65
C TYR A 80 -14.14 -13.05 -2.76
N ALA A 81 -13.82 -12.58 -3.97
CA ALA A 81 -13.40 -11.20 -4.21
C ALA A 81 -14.43 -10.15 -3.79
N LEU A 82 -15.72 -10.41 -4.04
CA LEU A 82 -16.80 -9.52 -3.60
C LEU A 82 -16.88 -9.41 -2.07
N ILE A 83 -16.65 -10.51 -1.35
CA ILE A 83 -16.67 -10.49 0.12
C ILE A 83 -15.46 -9.71 0.65
N SER A 84 -14.27 -9.94 0.08
CA SER A 84 -13.06 -9.15 0.39
C SER A 84 -13.32 -7.66 0.20
N MET A 85 -13.87 -7.26 -0.95
CA MET A 85 -14.22 -5.87 -1.23
C MET A 85 -15.23 -5.31 -0.22
N SER A 86 -16.30 -6.05 0.09
CA SER A 86 -17.29 -5.64 1.08
C SER A 86 -16.67 -5.41 2.46
N THR A 87 -15.66 -6.20 2.87
CA THR A 87 -15.00 -6.00 4.17
C THR A 87 -14.33 -4.63 4.30
N THR A 88 -13.72 -4.14 3.22
CA THR A 88 -13.08 -2.82 3.20
C THR A 88 -14.11 -1.70 2.98
N LEU A 89 -15.12 -1.95 2.13
CA LEU A 89 -16.18 -0.98 1.83
C LEU A 89 -17.05 -0.66 3.04
N ILE A 90 -17.41 -1.66 3.85
CA ILE A 90 -18.18 -1.45 5.08
C ILE A 90 -17.42 -0.50 6.02
N GLY A 91 -16.11 -0.71 6.21
CA GLY A 91 -15.29 0.21 6.99
C GLY A 91 -15.26 1.62 6.43
N ALA A 92 -15.09 1.76 5.11
CA ALA A 92 -15.08 3.08 4.47
C ALA A 92 -16.41 3.82 4.62
N ILE A 93 -17.54 3.11 4.42
CA ILE A 93 -18.88 3.67 4.60
C ILE A 93 -19.12 4.04 6.07
N CYS A 94 -18.75 3.17 7.01
CA CYS A 94 -18.82 3.48 8.44
C CYS A 94 -18.00 4.73 8.76
N ASN A 95 -16.80 4.88 8.21
CA ASN A 95 -15.97 6.05 8.46
C ASN A 95 -16.60 7.33 7.91
N LEU A 96 -17.12 7.28 6.69
CA LEU A 96 -17.84 8.39 6.05
C LEU A 96 -19.07 8.84 6.86
N CYS A 97 -19.81 7.90 7.45
CA CYS A 97 -20.97 8.21 8.28
C CYS A 97 -20.58 8.71 9.69
N LEU A 98 -19.56 8.11 10.30
CA LEU A 98 -19.15 8.41 11.68
C LEU A 98 -18.37 9.73 11.77
N ASP A 99 -17.62 10.12 10.74
CA ASP A 99 -16.82 11.35 10.75
C ASP A 99 -17.68 12.60 11.02
N PRO A 100 -18.77 12.89 10.27
CA PRO A 100 -19.64 14.04 10.58
C PRO A 100 -20.29 13.98 11.97
N ILE A 101 -20.66 12.78 12.44
CA ILE A 101 -21.28 12.57 13.74
C ILE A 101 -20.30 12.93 14.87
N PHE A 102 -19.06 12.44 14.80
CA PHE A 102 -18.06 12.70 15.84
C PHE A 102 -17.45 14.10 15.74
N ILE A 103 -17.25 14.62 14.51
CA ILE A 103 -16.65 15.93 14.28
C ILE A 103 -17.65 17.04 14.63
N TYR A 104 -18.84 17.04 14.01
CA TYR A 104 -19.82 18.11 14.17
C TYR A 104 -20.83 17.82 15.28
N GLY A 105 -21.37 16.59 15.33
CA GLY A 105 -22.40 16.23 16.32
C GLY A 105 -21.90 16.25 17.76
N LEU A 106 -20.72 15.67 18.01
CA LEU A 106 -20.10 15.61 19.35
C LEU A 106 -19.04 16.70 19.58
N SER A 107 -18.78 17.57 18.59
CA SER A 107 -17.80 18.65 18.67
C SER A 107 -16.39 18.19 19.09
N LEU A 108 -16.01 16.94 18.77
CA LEU A 108 -14.72 16.37 19.13
C LEU A 108 -13.59 16.75 18.16
N GLY A 109 -13.92 17.46 17.06
CA GLY A 109 -12.96 17.91 16.05
C GLY A 109 -12.05 16.77 15.55
N VAL A 110 -10.74 16.99 15.51
CA VAL A 110 -9.74 16.03 15.03
C VAL A 110 -9.69 14.75 15.89
N LYS A 111 -10.03 14.85 17.19
CA LYS A 111 -10.14 13.68 18.08
C LYS A 111 -11.30 12.78 17.65
N GLY A 112 -12.41 13.39 17.24
CA GLY A 112 -13.59 12.71 16.71
C GLY A 112 -13.27 11.90 15.45
N ALA A 113 -12.57 12.51 14.50
CA ALA A 113 -12.12 11.83 13.26
C ALA A 113 -11.23 10.60 13.55
N SER A 114 -10.34 10.70 14.54
CA SER A 114 -9.46 9.58 14.92
C SER A 114 -10.24 8.42 15.53
N ILE A 115 -11.24 8.72 16.37
CA ILE A 115 -12.12 7.70 16.98
C ILE A 115 -13.00 7.03 15.92
N ALA A 116 -13.60 7.82 15.04
CA ALA A 116 -14.41 7.33 13.92
C ALA A 116 -13.62 6.35 13.04
N THR A 117 -12.36 6.68 12.75
CA THR A 117 -11.45 5.84 11.97
C THR A 117 -11.22 4.48 12.65
N ILE A 118 -10.95 4.46 13.96
CA ILE A 118 -10.69 3.22 14.71
C ILE A 118 -11.94 2.34 14.77
N ILE A 119 -13.10 2.94 15.06
CA ILE A 119 -14.37 2.20 15.09
C ILE A 119 -14.65 1.57 13.73
N SER A 120 -14.40 2.31 12.66
CA SER A 120 -14.59 1.82 11.29
C SER A 120 -13.64 0.67 10.95
N GLN A 121 -12.36 0.78 11.33
CA GLN A 121 -11.38 -0.30 11.19
C GLN A 121 -11.73 -1.52 12.05
N PHE A 122 -12.28 -1.31 13.24
CA PHE A 122 -12.76 -2.36 14.13
C PHE A 122 -13.96 -3.12 13.53
N ILE A 123 -14.91 -2.41 12.91
CA ILE A 123 -16.04 -3.02 12.20
C ILE A 123 -15.52 -3.87 11.01
N SER A 124 -14.59 -3.36 10.21
CA SER A 124 -13.95 -4.14 9.14
C SER A 124 -13.26 -5.39 9.67
N PHE A 125 -12.54 -5.26 10.78
CA PHE A 125 -11.87 -6.36 11.45
C PHE A 125 -12.86 -7.46 11.88
N ILE A 126 -13.96 -7.08 12.55
CA ILE A 126 -15.02 -8.02 12.95
C ILE A 126 -15.56 -8.77 11.72
N PHE A 127 -15.83 -8.05 10.64
CA PHE A 127 -16.39 -8.66 9.43
C PHE A 127 -15.43 -9.66 8.78
N VAL A 128 -14.14 -9.31 8.69
CA VAL A 128 -13.09 -10.21 8.20
C VAL A 128 -12.99 -11.46 9.07
N ILE A 129 -12.92 -11.33 10.39
CA ILE A 129 -12.83 -12.48 11.31
C ILE A 129 -14.09 -13.36 11.23
N THR A 130 -15.27 -12.74 11.19
CA THR A 130 -16.55 -13.44 11.06
C THR A 130 -16.61 -14.28 9.79
N PHE A 131 -16.02 -13.82 8.68
CA PHE A 131 -15.93 -14.60 7.46
C PHE A 131 -15.13 -15.89 7.65
N PHE A 132 -13.96 -15.83 8.29
CA PHE A 132 -13.13 -17.01 8.54
C PHE A 132 -13.72 -17.95 9.60
N LEU A 133 -14.56 -17.45 10.50
CA LEU A 133 -15.30 -18.28 11.47
C LEU A 133 -16.49 -19.03 10.84
N ARG A 134 -16.96 -18.63 9.65
CA ARG A 134 -18.06 -19.32 8.95
C ARG A 134 -17.60 -20.64 8.33
N LYS A 135 -18.48 -21.64 8.35
CA LYS A 135 -18.25 -22.98 7.75
C LYS A 135 -17.88 -22.99 6.25
N LYS A 136 -18.11 -21.88 5.54
CA LYS A 136 -17.78 -21.74 4.11
C LYS A 136 -16.30 -21.40 3.84
N SER A 137 -15.54 -21.03 4.87
CA SER A 137 -14.10 -20.83 4.77
C SER A 137 -13.39 -22.18 4.60
N ILE A 138 -12.48 -22.27 3.63
CA ILE A 138 -11.59 -23.43 3.45
C ILE A 138 -10.63 -23.54 4.64
N TYR A 139 -10.30 -22.40 5.25
CA TYR A 139 -9.41 -22.32 6.39
C TYR A 139 -10.14 -22.56 7.70
N LYS A 140 -9.49 -23.28 8.61
CA LYS A 140 -9.95 -23.61 9.96
C LYS A 140 -8.92 -23.16 10.99
N TYR A 141 -9.40 -22.46 12.01
CA TYR A 141 -8.57 -22.05 13.13
C TYR A 141 -8.07 -23.25 13.93
N ASN A 142 -6.75 -23.33 14.12
CA ASN A 142 -6.14 -24.36 14.97
C ASN A 142 -4.94 -23.78 15.72
N PHE A 143 -5.06 -23.70 17.06
CA PHE A 143 -4.00 -23.18 17.93
C PHE A 143 -2.69 -23.94 17.81
N LYS A 144 -2.73 -25.26 17.54
CA LYS A 144 -1.50 -26.07 17.39
C LYS A 144 -0.73 -25.73 16.11
N GLU A 145 -1.41 -25.22 15.09
CA GLU A 145 -0.82 -24.83 13.80
C GLU A 145 -0.30 -23.37 13.80
N MET A 146 -0.54 -22.63 14.89
CA MET A 146 -0.02 -21.26 15.06
C MET A 146 1.48 -21.25 15.42
N ILE A 147 2.05 -22.41 15.78
CA ILE A 147 3.46 -22.54 16.14
C ILE A 147 4.34 -22.23 14.90
N PRO A 148 5.34 -21.35 15.02
CA PRO A 148 6.23 -21.02 13.92
C PRO A 148 6.98 -22.26 13.41
N ASN A 149 6.94 -22.48 12.10
CA ASN A 149 7.75 -23.49 11.42
C ASN A 149 8.56 -22.84 10.28
N LYS A 150 9.26 -23.66 9.48
CA LYS A 150 10.08 -23.17 8.34
C LYS A 150 9.27 -22.38 7.30
N ILE A 151 7.95 -22.55 7.22
CA ILE A 151 7.07 -21.87 6.25
C ILE A 151 7.00 -20.38 6.55
N VAL A 152 7.04 -19.99 7.82
CA VAL A 152 7.05 -18.58 8.27
C VAL A 152 8.14 -17.78 7.59
N PHE A 153 9.35 -18.35 7.45
CA PHE A 153 10.46 -17.67 6.81
C PHE A 153 10.15 -17.30 5.35
N SER A 154 9.46 -18.19 4.63
CA SER A 154 9.03 -17.92 3.26
C SER A 154 7.96 -16.83 3.21
N VAL A 155 7.03 -16.82 4.17
CA VAL A 155 6.01 -15.78 4.31
C VAL A 155 6.65 -14.41 4.56
N ILE A 156 7.63 -14.33 5.46
CA ILE A 156 8.36 -13.11 5.78
C ILE A 156 9.16 -12.63 4.55
N LEU A 157 9.88 -13.53 3.88
CA LEU A 157 10.64 -13.19 2.67
C LEU A 157 9.75 -12.60 1.55
N LEU A 158 8.59 -13.20 1.31
CA LEU A 158 7.63 -12.66 0.33
C LEU A 158 7.05 -11.32 0.78
N GLY A 159 6.82 -11.14 2.09
CA GLY A 159 6.36 -9.89 2.67
C GLY A 159 7.42 -8.78 2.69
N LEU A 160 8.70 -9.14 2.62
CA LEU A 160 9.80 -8.19 2.71
C LEU A 160 9.88 -7.27 1.48
N SER A 161 9.55 -7.79 0.29
CA SER A 161 9.54 -6.97 -0.94
C SER A 161 8.54 -5.80 -0.87
N PRO A 162 7.23 -5.99 -0.60
CA PRO A 162 6.30 -4.88 -0.46
C PRO A 162 6.59 -4.02 0.78
N PHE A 163 7.18 -4.60 1.84
CA PHE A 163 7.63 -3.82 3.00
C PHE A 163 8.73 -2.82 2.62
N ILE A 164 9.80 -3.27 1.93
CA ILE A 164 10.87 -2.41 1.44
C ILE A 164 10.28 -1.32 0.54
N MET A 165 9.40 -1.69 -0.39
CA MET A 165 8.75 -0.69 -1.24
C MET A 165 8.05 0.40 -0.45
N GLN A 166 7.27 0.03 0.57
CA GLN A 166 6.46 0.96 1.32
C GLN A 166 7.32 1.84 2.21
N VAL A 167 8.34 1.27 2.87
CA VAL A 167 9.30 2.03 3.67
C VAL A 167 10.06 3.02 2.81
N THR A 168 10.56 2.60 1.63
CA THR A 168 11.26 3.52 0.74
C THR A 168 10.32 4.57 0.15
N GLU A 169 9.04 4.24 -0.09
CA GLU A 169 8.04 5.26 -0.49
C GLU A 169 7.86 6.34 0.56
N SER A 170 7.66 5.93 1.81
CA SER A 170 7.50 6.85 2.92
C SER A 170 8.77 7.69 3.14
N ALA A 171 9.94 7.08 3.04
CA ALA A 171 11.21 7.80 3.14
C ALA A 171 11.37 8.85 2.04
N ILE A 172 11.07 8.50 0.78
CA ILE A 172 11.11 9.42 -0.35
C ILE A 172 10.14 10.60 -0.12
N GLN A 173 8.90 10.34 0.30
CA GLN A 173 7.93 11.40 0.58
C GLN A 173 8.41 12.36 1.68
N ILE A 174 9.02 11.83 2.75
CA ILE A 174 9.59 12.65 3.84
C ILE A 174 10.75 13.50 3.32
N VAL A 175 11.70 12.90 2.59
CA VAL A 175 12.87 13.60 2.04
C VAL A 175 12.42 14.72 1.10
N PHE A 176 11.51 14.44 0.16
CA PHE A 176 10.96 15.46 -0.72
C PHE A 176 10.31 16.60 0.06
N SER A 177 9.45 16.28 1.04
CA SER A 177 8.76 17.29 1.84
C SER A 177 9.73 18.18 2.63
N VAL A 178 10.79 17.60 3.21
CA VAL A 178 11.82 18.35 3.96
C VAL A 178 12.70 19.19 3.04
N CYS A 179 13.14 18.62 1.91
CA CYS A 179 13.97 19.32 0.94
C CYS A 179 13.23 20.52 0.34
N LEU A 180 11.95 20.35 -0.03
CA LEU A 180 11.11 21.43 -0.53
C LEU A 180 10.97 22.54 0.52
N LYS A 181 10.63 22.19 1.77
CA LYS A 181 10.50 23.17 2.84
C LYS A 181 11.78 24.02 3.04
N LYS A 182 12.95 23.41 2.85
CA LYS A 182 14.25 24.11 2.93
C LYS A 182 14.53 24.99 1.71
N VAL A 183 14.26 24.50 0.49
CA VAL A 183 14.57 25.23 -0.76
C VAL A 183 13.62 26.40 -0.99
N THR A 184 12.37 26.30 -0.55
CA THR A 184 11.33 27.31 -0.79
C THR A 184 11.22 28.35 0.31
N ASN A 185 12.15 28.39 1.28
CA ASN A 185 12.07 29.24 2.48
C ASN A 185 10.70 29.16 3.19
N SER A 186 10.11 27.96 3.24
CA SER A 186 8.77 27.73 3.80
C SER A 186 7.62 28.43 3.07
N ASN A 187 7.75 28.76 1.78
CA ASN A 187 6.60 29.20 0.98
C ASN A 187 5.53 28.09 0.94
N SER A 188 4.33 28.43 1.40
CA SER A 188 3.19 27.53 1.53
C SER A 188 2.72 26.97 0.19
N ASP A 189 2.81 27.76 -0.88
CA ASP A 189 2.21 27.44 -2.18
C ASP A 189 2.98 26.30 -2.88
N TYR A 190 4.31 26.29 -2.80
CA TYR A 190 5.13 25.20 -3.33
C TYR A 190 4.96 23.90 -2.53
N THR A 191 4.82 24.02 -1.21
CA THR A 191 4.59 22.86 -0.34
C THR A 191 3.23 22.24 -0.64
N ALA A 192 2.18 23.06 -0.78
CA ALA A 192 0.84 22.62 -1.16
C ALA A 192 0.83 21.98 -2.56
N THR A 193 1.52 22.60 -3.53
CA THR A 193 1.68 22.05 -4.89
C THR A 193 2.24 20.62 -4.85
N MET A 194 3.34 20.41 -4.10
CA MET A 194 3.93 19.08 -3.99
C MET A 194 2.99 18.08 -3.30
N THR A 195 2.31 18.49 -2.24
CA THR A 195 1.35 17.61 -1.55
C THR A 195 0.26 17.14 -2.51
N ILE A 196 -0.32 18.05 -3.30
CA ILE A 196 -1.32 17.70 -4.31
C ILE A 196 -0.75 16.74 -5.36
N LEU A 197 0.44 17.00 -5.88
CA LEU A 197 1.07 16.13 -6.88
C LEU A 197 1.43 14.74 -6.33
N LEU A 198 1.88 14.64 -5.08
CA LEU A 198 2.11 13.35 -4.42
C LEU A 198 0.81 12.59 -4.17
N SER A 199 -0.26 13.29 -3.76
CA SER A 199 -1.59 12.69 -3.63
C SER A 199 -2.16 12.24 -4.99
N ALA A 200 -1.89 12.99 -6.07
CA ALA A 200 -2.22 12.57 -7.42
C ALA A 200 -1.50 11.26 -7.80
N LEU A 201 -0.20 11.12 -7.50
CA LEU A 201 0.52 9.85 -7.74
C LEU A 201 -0.09 8.67 -6.99
N GLN A 202 -0.56 8.87 -5.76
CA GLN A 202 -1.27 7.83 -5.00
C GLN A 202 -2.58 7.45 -5.68
N PHE A 203 -3.36 8.45 -6.10
CA PHE A 203 -4.61 8.24 -6.84
C PHE A 203 -4.38 7.40 -8.11
N ILE A 204 -3.32 7.71 -8.86
CA ILE A 204 -2.91 6.94 -10.05
C ILE A 204 -2.52 5.50 -9.67
N SER A 205 -1.83 5.32 -8.54
CA SER A 205 -1.25 4.03 -8.13
C SER A 205 -2.27 3.07 -7.49
N TYR A 206 -3.36 3.56 -6.87
CA TYR A 206 -4.30 2.68 -6.17
C TYR A 206 -5.00 1.66 -7.09
N PRO A 207 -5.52 2.03 -8.28
CA PRO A 207 -6.11 1.06 -9.21
C PRO A 207 -5.10 0.00 -9.70
N LEU A 208 -3.84 0.38 -9.91
CA LEU A 208 -2.77 -0.56 -10.28
C LEU A 208 -2.52 -1.59 -9.18
N ASN A 209 -2.50 -1.14 -7.92
CA ASN A 209 -2.44 -2.04 -6.76
C ASN A 209 -3.69 -2.93 -6.70
N GLY A 210 -4.86 -2.42 -7.05
CA GLY A 210 -6.11 -3.18 -7.15
C GLY A 210 -6.02 -4.34 -8.15
N PHE A 211 -5.61 -4.07 -9.41
CA PHE A 211 -5.40 -5.10 -10.42
C PHE A 211 -4.42 -6.17 -9.96
N SER A 212 -3.33 -5.74 -9.36
CA SER A 212 -2.26 -6.61 -8.88
C SER A 212 -2.71 -7.49 -7.72
N ASN A 213 -3.32 -6.91 -6.68
CA ASN A 213 -3.79 -7.65 -5.50
C ASN A 213 -4.95 -8.59 -5.83
N GLY A 214 -5.81 -8.22 -6.78
CA GLY A 214 -6.91 -9.07 -7.25
C GLY A 214 -6.42 -10.26 -8.07
N CYS A 215 -5.41 -10.08 -8.92
CA CYS A 215 -4.91 -11.15 -9.77
C CYS A 215 -3.82 -12.02 -9.12
N ALA A 216 -3.12 -11.52 -8.09
CA ALA A 216 -2.03 -12.26 -7.45
C ALA A 216 -2.46 -13.66 -6.95
N PRO A 217 -3.59 -13.83 -6.23
CA PRO A 217 -4.04 -15.16 -5.81
C PRO A 217 -4.40 -16.08 -6.98
N PHE A 218 -4.97 -15.52 -8.06
CA PHE A 218 -5.27 -16.28 -9.28
C PHE A 218 -4.00 -16.82 -9.95
N VAL A 219 -2.97 -15.99 -10.08
CA VAL A 219 -1.66 -16.39 -10.63
C VAL A 219 -1.02 -17.45 -9.73
N SER A 220 -0.98 -17.21 -8.42
CA SER A 220 -0.42 -18.14 -7.43
C SER A 220 -1.12 -19.50 -7.42
N TYR A 221 -2.46 -19.53 -7.48
CA TYR A 221 -3.22 -20.79 -7.53
C TYR A 221 -2.91 -21.59 -8.80
N ASN A 222 -2.95 -20.95 -9.97
CA ASN A 222 -2.67 -21.64 -11.24
C ASN A 222 -1.20 -22.08 -11.36
N TYR A 223 -0.29 -21.34 -10.71
CA TYR A 223 1.11 -21.74 -10.60
C TYR A 223 1.27 -23.03 -9.78
N GLY A 224 0.63 -23.11 -8.60
CA GLY A 224 0.59 -24.34 -7.79
C GLY A 224 -0.10 -25.51 -8.49
N ALA A 225 -1.15 -25.25 -9.28
CA ALA A 225 -1.83 -26.23 -10.11
C ALA A 225 -1.04 -26.64 -11.38
N LYS A 226 0.18 -26.12 -11.56
CA LYS A 226 1.05 -26.33 -12.74
C LYS A 226 0.41 -25.94 -14.08
N ASN A 227 -0.59 -25.06 -14.08
CA ASN A 227 -1.27 -24.60 -15.30
C ASN A 227 -0.57 -23.36 -15.89
N LYS A 228 0.54 -23.58 -16.59
CA LYS A 228 1.36 -22.51 -17.20
C LYS A 228 0.58 -21.64 -18.18
N GLN A 229 -0.36 -22.22 -18.93
CA GLN A 229 -1.18 -21.47 -19.90
C GLN A 229 -2.03 -20.40 -19.20
N ARG A 230 -2.70 -20.75 -18.10
CA ARG A 230 -3.50 -19.80 -17.33
C ARG A 230 -2.65 -18.75 -16.62
N VAL A 231 -1.47 -19.13 -16.12
CA VAL A 231 -0.49 -18.19 -15.55
C VAL A 231 -0.07 -17.14 -16.58
N ASN A 232 0.35 -17.56 -17.78
CA ASN A 232 0.77 -16.63 -18.83
C ASN A 232 -0.36 -15.71 -19.30
N LYS A 233 -1.60 -16.24 -19.41
CA LYS A 233 -2.78 -15.44 -19.73
C LYS A 233 -3.04 -14.37 -18.66
N ALA A 234 -2.94 -14.72 -17.38
CA ALA A 234 -3.13 -13.77 -16.29
C ALA A 234 -2.05 -12.68 -16.25
N ILE A 235 -0.77 -13.05 -16.39
CA ILE A 235 0.33 -12.08 -16.43
C ILE A 235 0.16 -11.12 -17.61
N LYS A 236 -0.18 -11.64 -18.79
CA LYS A 236 -0.44 -10.82 -19.98
C LYS A 236 -1.63 -9.89 -19.76
N PHE A 237 -2.70 -10.39 -19.15
CA PHE A 237 -3.87 -9.58 -18.82
C PHE A 237 -3.53 -8.43 -17.86
N ILE A 238 -2.82 -8.70 -16.77
CA ILE A 238 -2.40 -7.66 -15.80
C ILE A 238 -1.50 -6.63 -16.50
N ALA A 239 -0.53 -7.07 -17.30
CA ALA A 239 0.40 -6.17 -17.98
C ALA A 239 -0.32 -5.25 -18.97
N ILE A 240 -1.21 -5.80 -19.82
CA ILE A 240 -1.95 -5.03 -20.82
C ILE A 240 -2.97 -4.10 -20.16
N SER A 241 -3.75 -4.60 -19.18
CA SER A 241 -4.74 -3.77 -18.48
C SER A 241 -4.07 -2.62 -17.71
N SER A 242 -2.96 -2.90 -17.02
CA SER A 242 -2.18 -1.87 -16.33
C SER A 242 -1.59 -0.87 -17.31
N LEU A 243 -1.07 -1.31 -18.47
CA LEU A 243 -0.53 -0.43 -19.50
C LEU A 243 -1.60 0.50 -20.06
N ILE A 244 -2.76 -0.05 -20.45
CA ILE A 244 -3.89 0.73 -20.99
C ILE A 244 -4.34 1.77 -19.95
N TYR A 245 -4.51 1.36 -18.70
CA TYR A 245 -4.88 2.27 -17.61
C TYR A 245 -3.84 3.38 -17.42
N THR A 246 -2.55 3.04 -17.31
CA THR A 246 -1.51 4.06 -17.14
C THR A 246 -1.39 5.00 -18.34
N LEU A 247 -1.63 4.50 -19.55
CA LEU A 247 -1.56 5.32 -20.76
C LEU A 247 -2.72 6.34 -20.79
N ILE A 248 -3.94 5.91 -20.46
CA ILE A 248 -5.11 6.80 -20.36
C ILE A 248 -4.83 7.88 -19.31
N VAL A 249 -4.41 7.48 -18.11
CA VAL A 249 -4.14 8.41 -17.02
C VAL A 249 -2.99 9.36 -17.35
N TYR A 250 -1.93 8.86 -18.00
CA TYR A 250 -0.82 9.68 -18.48
C TYR A 250 -1.27 10.74 -19.49
N ILE A 251 -2.08 10.35 -20.48
CA ILE A 251 -2.61 11.29 -21.49
C ILE A 251 -3.45 12.37 -20.81
N VAL A 252 -4.37 11.98 -19.91
CA VAL A 252 -5.20 12.94 -19.16
C VAL A 252 -4.33 13.88 -18.32
N SER A 253 -3.31 13.34 -17.64
CA SER A 253 -2.37 14.12 -16.83
C SER A 253 -1.56 15.14 -17.63
N MET A 254 -1.23 14.81 -18.89
CA MET A 254 -0.46 15.69 -19.77
C MET A 254 -1.30 16.81 -20.36
N ILE A 255 -2.53 16.49 -20.80
CA ILE A 255 -3.44 17.46 -21.40
C ILE A 255 -3.99 18.41 -20.33
N TYR A 256 -4.48 17.86 -19.21
CA TYR A 256 -5.17 18.60 -18.15
C TYR A 256 -4.55 18.36 -16.76
N PRO A 257 -3.31 18.81 -16.50
CA PRO A 257 -2.70 18.70 -15.16
C PRO A 257 -3.47 19.51 -14.10
N GLU A 258 -4.21 20.55 -14.52
CA GLU A 258 -5.05 21.40 -13.67
C GLU A 258 -6.21 20.63 -13.00
N LEU A 259 -6.59 19.47 -13.55
CA LEU A 259 -7.62 18.61 -12.97
C LEU A 259 -7.27 18.21 -11.53
N TYR A 260 -5.99 18.00 -11.23
CA TYR A 260 -5.53 17.71 -9.87
C TYR A 260 -5.66 18.94 -8.96
N ALA A 261 -5.39 20.15 -9.46
CA ALA A 261 -5.60 21.37 -8.69
C ALA A 261 -7.09 21.56 -8.34
N PHE A 262 -7.98 21.27 -9.30
CA PHE A 262 -9.43 21.36 -9.13
C PHE A 262 -9.97 20.36 -8.10
N ILE A 263 -9.57 19.08 -8.19
CA ILE A 263 -10.02 18.03 -7.26
C ILE A 263 -9.64 18.38 -5.81
N PHE A 264 -8.46 18.95 -5.60
CA PHE A 264 -7.96 19.31 -4.28
C PHE A 264 -8.33 20.74 -3.85
N SER A 265 -9.16 21.46 -4.62
CA SER A 265 -9.58 22.84 -4.32
C SER A 265 -8.39 23.77 -4.02
N ALA A 266 -7.39 23.74 -4.90
CA ALA A 266 -6.16 24.51 -4.74
C ALA A 266 -6.37 26.02 -4.98
N SER A 267 -5.52 26.86 -4.38
CA SER A 267 -5.49 28.29 -4.69
C SER A 267 -5.01 28.55 -6.12
N GLU A 268 -5.27 29.75 -6.63
CA GLU A 268 -4.91 30.15 -8.00
C GLU A 268 -3.39 30.06 -8.23
N ASN A 269 -2.59 30.52 -7.27
CA ASN A 269 -1.12 30.41 -7.32
C ASN A 269 -0.65 28.95 -7.40
N VAL A 270 -1.24 28.05 -6.60
CA VAL A 270 -0.90 26.62 -6.61
C VAL A 270 -1.32 25.97 -7.93
N THR A 271 -2.44 26.38 -8.49
CA THR A 271 -2.93 25.90 -9.79
C THR A 271 -1.97 26.27 -10.93
N LEU A 272 -1.43 27.50 -10.92
CA LEU A 272 -0.41 27.94 -11.88
C LEU A 272 0.88 27.10 -11.76
N LEU A 273 1.34 26.84 -10.54
CA LEU A 273 2.51 25.98 -10.30
C LEU A 273 2.27 24.55 -10.78
N ILE A 274 1.09 23.98 -10.54
CA ILE A 274 0.71 22.65 -11.04
C ILE A 274 0.69 22.63 -12.57
N LYS A 275 0.19 23.68 -13.22
CA LYS A 275 0.20 23.79 -14.69
C LYS A 275 1.62 23.80 -15.25
N GLN A 276 2.53 24.51 -14.58
CA GLN A 276 3.92 24.66 -15.00
C GLN A 276 4.75 23.38 -14.77
N TYR A 277 4.66 22.78 -13.58
CA TYR A 277 5.54 21.69 -13.15
C TYR A 277 4.88 20.30 -13.17
N GLY A 278 3.54 20.25 -13.11
CA GLY A 278 2.79 19.00 -12.97
C GLY A 278 2.99 18.04 -14.15
N ARG A 279 3.13 18.56 -15.38
CA ARG A 279 3.44 17.73 -16.56
C ARG A 279 4.78 17.00 -16.41
N ILE A 280 5.83 17.74 -16.04
CA ILE A 280 7.18 17.19 -15.85
C ILE A 280 7.15 16.15 -14.71
N PHE A 281 6.46 16.49 -13.62
CA PHE A 281 6.36 15.60 -12.46
C PHE A 281 5.62 14.29 -12.77
N LEU A 282 4.50 14.36 -13.51
CA LEU A 282 3.67 13.20 -13.83
C LEU A 282 4.16 12.42 -15.05
N MET A 283 5.18 12.90 -15.77
CA MET A 283 5.70 12.24 -16.97
C MET A 283 6.17 10.80 -16.72
N GLY A 284 6.73 10.53 -15.53
CA GLY A 284 7.20 9.19 -15.15
C GLY A 284 6.11 8.17 -14.82
N THR A 285 4.84 8.60 -14.72
CA THR A 285 3.71 7.72 -14.32
C THR A 285 3.48 6.58 -15.30
N VAL A 286 3.79 6.77 -16.59
CA VAL A 286 3.64 5.71 -17.60
C VAL A 286 4.49 4.48 -17.28
N MET A 287 5.61 4.63 -16.56
CA MET A 287 6.47 3.50 -16.20
C MET A 287 5.93 2.68 -15.02
N PHE A 288 4.83 3.12 -14.37
CA PHE A 288 4.28 2.44 -13.20
C PHE A 288 3.65 1.08 -13.56
N PHE A 289 3.10 0.91 -14.78
CA PHE A 289 2.53 -0.38 -15.17
C PHE A 289 3.59 -1.48 -15.17
N ALA A 290 4.78 -1.19 -15.73
CA ALA A 290 5.85 -2.17 -15.89
C ALA A 290 6.33 -2.61 -14.51
N GLN A 291 6.56 -1.63 -13.64
CA GLN A 291 6.99 -1.87 -12.28
C GLN A 291 5.97 -2.69 -11.48
N MET A 292 4.72 -2.23 -11.42
CA MET A 292 3.69 -2.89 -10.59
C MET A 292 3.35 -4.29 -11.13
N SER A 293 3.24 -4.45 -12.44
CA SER A 293 2.94 -5.74 -13.06
C SER A 293 4.05 -6.76 -12.83
N LEU A 294 5.31 -6.38 -13.09
CA LEU A 294 6.46 -7.28 -12.93
C LEU A 294 6.63 -7.70 -11.48
N GLN A 295 6.60 -6.73 -10.57
CA GLN A 295 6.83 -7.00 -9.15
C GLN A 295 5.76 -7.91 -8.56
N ASN A 296 4.48 -7.63 -8.82
CA ASN A 296 3.40 -8.46 -8.32
C ASN A 296 3.40 -9.85 -8.94
N THR A 297 3.82 -9.98 -10.20
CA THR A 297 4.02 -11.28 -10.84
C THR A 297 5.08 -12.10 -10.10
N PHE A 298 6.24 -11.52 -9.77
CA PHE A 298 7.29 -12.23 -9.03
C PHE A 298 6.85 -12.63 -7.61
N ILE A 299 6.10 -11.78 -6.93
CA ILE A 299 5.51 -12.11 -5.62
C ILE A 299 4.51 -13.29 -5.77
N ALA A 300 3.64 -13.25 -6.78
CA ALA A 300 2.65 -14.28 -7.03
C ALA A 300 3.27 -15.64 -7.42
N LEU A 301 4.44 -15.63 -8.07
CA LEU A 301 5.20 -16.83 -8.47
C LEU A 301 6.13 -17.36 -7.37
N ASN A 302 6.05 -16.84 -6.14
CA ASN A 302 6.94 -17.21 -5.03
C ASN A 302 8.44 -16.92 -5.29
N GLN A 303 8.74 -15.90 -6.10
CA GLN A 303 10.11 -15.49 -6.43
C GLN A 303 10.56 -14.27 -5.60
N ALA A 304 10.56 -14.44 -4.27
CA ALA A 304 10.85 -13.36 -3.32
C ALA A 304 12.19 -12.65 -3.58
N LYS A 305 13.27 -13.38 -3.87
CA LYS A 305 14.62 -12.81 -4.08
C LYS A 305 14.66 -11.83 -5.24
N ILE A 306 14.05 -12.19 -6.36
CA ILE A 306 13.99 -11.34 -7.57
C ILE A 306 13.11 -10.12 -7.31
N SER A 307 11.98 -10.31 -6.63
CA SER A 307 11.10 -9.20 -6.25
C SER A 307 11.77 -8.21 -5.29
N ILE A 308 12.55 -8.69 -4.32
CA ILE A 308 13.33 -7.83 -3.41
C ILE A 308 14.40 -7.08 -4.20
N PHE A 309 15.15 -7.77 -5.06
CA PHE A 309 16.18 -7.15 -5.88
C PHE A 309 15.61 -6.03 -6.76
N LEU A 310 14.48 -6.26 -7.43
CA LEU A 310 13.80 -5.24 -8.24
C LEU A 310 13.29 -4.06 -7.40
N ALA A 311 12.75 -4.32 -6.21
CA ALA A 311 12.30 -3.27 -5.29
C ALA A 311 13.46 -2.34 -4.87
N CYS A 312 14.60 -2.94 -4.49
CA CYS A 312 15.81 -2.21 -4.10
C CYS A 312 16.45 -1.48 -5.30
N LEU A 313 16.55 -2.13 -6.45
CA LEU A 313 17.16 -1.55 -7.65
C LEU A 313 16.49 -0.24 -8.03
N ARG A 314 15.15 -0.19 -7.97
CA ARG A 314 14.39 1.01 -8.32
C ARG A 314 14.53 2.15 -7.32
N LYS A 315 14.14 1.91 -6.06
CA LYS A 315 13.96 3.03 -5.11
C LYS A 315 15.21 3.35 -4.30
N VAL A 316 16.15 2.42 -4.20
CA VAL A 316 17.39 2.60 -3.43
C VAL A 316 18.55 2.84 -4.39
N ILE A 317 18.80 1.92 -5.33
CA ILE A 317 20.00 1.98 -6.18
C ILE A 317 19.88 3.10 -7.22
N LEU A 318 18.78 3.17 -7.97
CA LEU A 318 18.61 4.19 -9.00
C LEU A 318 18.38 5.57 -8.37
N LEU A 319 17.51 5.68 -7.38
CA LEU A 319 17.18 6.97 -6.75
C LEU A 319 18.36 7.61 -6.01
N ILE A 320 19.09 6.83 -5.18
CA ILE A 320 20.29 7.34 -4.50
C ILE A 320 21.37 7.69 -5.53
N ARG A 321 21.51 6.90 -6.61
CA ARG A 321 22.45 7.21 -7.68
C ARG A 321 22.07 8.51 -8.40
N THR A 322 20.79 8.77 -8.69
CA THR A 322 20.34 10.03 -9.29
C THR A 322 20.46 11.23 -8.34
N ASP A 323 20.23 11.07 -7.04
CA ASP A 323 20.41 12.15 -6.05
C ASP A 323 21.89 12.47 -5.81
N MET A 324 22.77 11.45 -5.79
CA MET A 324 24.22 11.66 -5.82
C MET A 324 24.66 12.29 -7.14
N TRP A 325 24.09 11.89 -8.28
CA TRP A 325 24.39 12.51 -9.58
C TRP A 325 23.92 13.96 -9.64
N ASN A 326 22.76 14.30 -9.07
CA ASN A 326 22.28 15.68 -8.98
C ASN A 326 23.13 16.51 -8.01
N ARG A 327 23.59 15.94 -6.89
CA ARG A 327 24.56 16.61 -6.01
C ARG A 327 25.93 16.77 -6.68
N ILE A 328 26.40 15.80 -7.46
CA ILE A 328 27.66 15.87 -8.22
C ILE A 328 27.54 16.86 -9.39
N ILE A 329 26.41 16.89 -10.10
CA ILE A 329 26.10 17.91 -11.12
C ILE A 329 26.01 19.30 -10.47
N HIS A 330 25.31 19.44 -9.33
CA HIS A 330 25.23 20.72 -8.63
C HIS A 330 26.60 21.19 -8.14
N LEU A 331 27.42 20.29 -7.57
CA LEU A 331 28.78 20.60 -7.13
C LEU A 331 29.72 20.90 -8.31
N ALA A 332 29.56 20.22 -9.45
CA ALA A 332 30.35 20.47 -10.65
C ALA A 332 29.92 21.75 -11.41
N MET A 333 28.64 22.13 -11.34
CA MET A 333 28.14 23.37 -11.93
C MET A 333 28.39 24.60 -11.04
N TRP A 334 28.38 24.46 -9.71
CA TRP A 334 28.68 25.58 -8.80
C TRP A 334 30.17 25.95 -8.75
N ASN A 335 31.09 25.00 -8.93
CA ASN A 335 32.53 25.29 -8.96
C ASN A 335 33.03 25.92 -10.28
N LYS A 336 32.15 26.17 -11.25
CA LYS A 336 32.47 26.91 -12.49
C LYS A 336 31.78 28.26 -12.61
N LEU A 337 30.94 28.63 -11.64
CA LEU A 337 30.15 29.87 -11.66
C LEU A 337 30.36 30.76 -10.41
N PHE A 338 31.32 30.43 -9.55
CA PHE A 338 31.88 31.34 -8.55
C PHE A 338 33.40 31.30 -8.58
#